data_AF-A0A3M2TX45-F1
#
_entry.id   AF-A0A3M2TX45-F1
#
_cell.length_a   1.000
_cell.length_b   1.000
_cell.length_c   1.000
_cell.angle_alpha   90.00
_cell.angle_beta   90.00
_cell.angle_gamma   90.00
#
_symmetry.space_group_name_H-M   'P 1'
#
loop_
_entity.id
_entity.type
_entity.pdbx_description
1 polymer ?
#
loop_
_entity_poly.entity_id
_entity_poly.type
_entity_poly.pdbx_seq_one_letter_code
_entity_poly.pdbx_strand_id
1 'polypeptide(L)'
;MDRPDDVAKGVALGKDEATFMWVRMPSEYDSPNMSQQEAQNAFNALSDDPENHTRALRKIKSTTNSSSHHEREETPREARERMEKNRDAWSENSYHSGILRSPENHRWVTAMDIAIGQAKCLDDPAMRDVLIAIADWKIDKKVFEYIEKLPDWVRLSHKAQALVKASNDYYVKGKFPPSSLVPLTPPPLVGPALNAGTVA
;
A
#
# COMPACT_ATOMS: atom_id res chain seq x y z
N MET A 1 11.77 8.47 -6.92
CA MET A 1 10.37 8.31 -6.48
C MET A 1 9.47 8.49 -7.67
N ASP A 2 8.54 7.56 -7.88
CA ASP A 2 7.52 7.57 -8.94
C ASP A 2 6.19 8.10 -8.39
N ARG A 3 5.41 8.71 -9.29
CA ARG A 3 4.12 9.32 -8.99
C ARG A 3 3.17 8.32 -8.31
N PRO A 4 2.46 8.69 -7.23
CA PRO A 4 1.41 7.87 -6.65
C PRO A 4 0.29 7.60 -7.67
N ASP A 5 -0.13 6.35 -7.78
CA ASP A 5 -1.38 5.96 -8.45
C ASP A 5 -2.58 6.21 -7.52
N ASP A 6 -3.80 6.15 -8.06
CA ASP A 6 -4.99 6.59 -7.31
C ASP A 6 -5.28 5.72 -6.08
N VAL A 7 -4.90 4.43 -6.11
CA VAL A 7 -4.99 3.53 -4.96
C VAL A 7 -4.01 3.94 -3.87
N ALA A 8 -2.74 4.22 -4.22
CA ALA A 8 -1.76 4.69 -3.25
C ALA A 8 -2.14 6.03 -2.63
N LYS A 9 -2.72 6.95 -3.42
CA LYS A 9 -3.24 8.21 -2.88
C LYS A 9 -4.37 7.97 -1.87
N GLY A 10 -5.31 7.07 -2.17
CA GLY A 10 -6.41 6.74 -1.24
C GLY A 10 -5.92 6.08 0.06
N VAL A 11 -4.99 5.13 -0.05
CA VAL A 11 -4.38 4.47 1.12
C VAL A 11 -3.58 5.48 1.95
N ALA A 12 -2.84 6.40 1.33
CA ALA A 12 -2.07 7.42 2.04
C ALA A 12 -2.96 8.33 2.90
N LEU A 13 -4.17 8.67 2.43
CA LEU A 13 -5.14 9.47 3.17
C LEU A 13 -5.85 8.71 4.30
N GLY A 14 -5.86 7.38 4.23
CA GLY A 14 -6.48 6.52 5.25
C GLY A 14 -5.57 6.13 6.40
N LYS A 15 -4.28 6.52 6.38
CA LYS A 15 -3.33 6.23 7.47
C LYS A 15 -3.42 7.29 8.56
N ASP A 16 -3.21 6.88 9.81
CA ASP A 16 -3.16 7.80 10.96
C ASP A 16 -2.01 8.83 10.86
N GLU A 17 -0.97 8.50 10.09
CA GLU A 17 0.19 9.36 9.79
C GLU A 17 -0.04 10.30 8.59
N ALA A 18 -1.24 10.29 7.99
CA ALA A 18 -1.56 11.15 6.84
C ALA A 18 -1.40 12.63 7.24
N THR A 19 -0.50 13.33 6.55
CA THR A 19 -0.27 14.76 6.79
C THR A 19 -1.08 15.59 5.81
N PHE A 20 -2.06 16.31 6.36
CA PHE A 20 -2.84 17.30 5.63
C PHE A 20 -2.25 18.70 5.83
N MET A 21 -2.22 19.47 4.76
CA MET A 21 -1.79 20.86 4.79
C MET A 21 -2.91 21.76 5.34
N TRP A 22 -2.52 22.81 6.05
CA TRP A 22 -3.45 23.86 6.46
C TRP A 22 -3.54 24.92 5.36
N VAL A 23 -4.74 25.13 4.85
CA VAL A 23 -5.07 26.08 3.79
C VAL A 23 -5.89 27.22 4.38
N ARG A 24 -5.55 28.46 4.03
CA ARG A 24 -6.33 29.61 4.48
C ARG A 24 -7.76 29.52 3.96
N MET A 25 -8.72 29.73 4.86
CA MET A 25 -10.13 29.74 4.48
C MET A 25 -10.39 30.89 3.51
N PRO A 26 -11.18 30.69 2.43
CA PRO A 26 -11.56 31.80 1.57
C PRO A 26 -12.30 32.86 2.39
N SER A 27 -12.05 34.14 2.12
CA SER A 27 -12.56 35.26 2.91
C SER A 27 -14.09 35.30 3.02
N GLU A 28 -14.78 34.72 2.03
CA GLU A 28 -16.24 34.57 1.98
C GLU A 28 -16.78 33.69 3.13
N TYR A 29 -15.96 32.76 3.63
CA TYR A 29 -16.32 31.80 4.69
C TYR A 29 -15.51 32.03 5.98
N ASP A 30 -14.81 33.16 6.08
CA ASP A 30 -13.93 33.55 7.19
C ASP A 30 -14.46 34.79 7.92
N SER A 31 -15.75 34.79 8.24
CA SER A 31 -16.38 35.90 8.95
C SER A 31 -15.84 36.04 10.39
N PRO A 32 -15.52 37.25 10.88
CA PRO A 32 -14.85 37.45 12.17
C PRO A 32 -15.58 36.83 13.39
N ASN A 33 -16.91 36.81 13.33
CA ASN A 33 -17.80 36.32 14.40
C ASN A 33 -18.26 34.88 14.19
N MET A 34 -17.84 34.22 13.11
CA MET A 34 -18.26 32.85 12.79
C MET A 34 -17.46 31.85 13.63
N SER A 35 -18.14 30.87 14.20
CA SER A 35 -17.50 29.75 14.89
C SER A 35 -16.83 28.80 13.90
N GLN A 36 -15.90 27.98 14.39
CA GLN A 36 -15.23 26.96 13.55
C GLN A 36 -16.24 25.96 12.96
N GLN A 37 -17.27 25.58 13.71
CA GLN A 37 -18.28 24.64 13.22
C GLN A 37 -19.15 25.26 12.13
N GLU A 38 -19.54 26.53 12.28
CA GLU A 38 -20.32 27.23 11.26
C GLU A 38 -19.51 27.43 9.98
N ALA A 39 -18.24 27.82 10.09
CA ALA A 39 -17.35 27.95 8.93
C ALA A 39 -17.13 26.60 8.24
N GLN A 40 -16.98 25.52 9.00
CA GLN A 40 -16.87 24.15 8.50
C GLN A 40 -18.12 23.72 7.73
N ASN A 41 -19.30 23.94 8.31
CA ASN A 41 -20.56 23.58 7.70
C ASN A 41 -20.83 24.41 6.44
N ALA A 42 -20.54 25.72 6.48
CA ALA A 42 -20.70 26.60 5.34
C ALA A 42 -19.81 26.19 4.16
N PHE A 43 -18.55 25.82 4.43
CA PHE A 43 -17.64 25.33 3.40
C PHE A 43 -18.07 23.96 2.85
N ASN A 44 -18.42 23.00 3.71
CA ASN A 44 -18.85 21.67 3.26
C ASN A 44 -20.20 21.69 2.54
N ALA A 45 -21.06 22.70 2.77
CA ALA A 45 -22.31 22.87 2.05
C ALA A 45 -22.13 23.28 0.58
N LEU A 46 -20.91 23.63 0.14
CA LEU A 46 -20.63 24.00 -1.25
C LEU A 46 -20.64 22.80 -2.21
N SER A 47 -20.54 21.59 -1.70
CA SER A 47 -20.44 20.37 -2.49
C SER A 47 -21.01 19.19 -1.72
N ASP A 48 -21.87 18.38 -2.34
CA ASP A 48 -22.33 17.13 -1.74
C ASP A 48 -21.27 16.02 -1.76
N ASP A 49 -20.21 16.19 -2.57
CA ASP A 49 -19.10 15.25 -2.66
C ASP A 49 -18.21 15.31 -1.41
N PRO A 50 -18.10 14.22 -0.62
CA PRO A 50 -17.24 14.15 0.56
C PRO A 50 -15.76 14.40 0.28
N GLU A 51 -15.32 14.22 -0.97
CA GLU A 51 -13.94 14.49 -1.40
C GLU A 51 -13.58 15.99 -1.38
N ASN A 52 -14.60 16.86 -1.38
CA ASN A 52 -14.46 18.30 -1.29
C ASN A 52 -14.72 18.84 0.12
N HIS A 53 -14.95 17.97 1.10
CA HIS A 53 -15.18 18.39 2.48
C HIS A 53 -13.85 18.56 3.22
N THR A 54 -13.77 19.58 4.06
CA THR A 54 -12.73 19.69 5.08
C THR A 54 -13.21 19.04 6.38
N ARG A 55 -12.28 18.48 7.16
CA ARG A 55 -12.55 17.77 8.42
C ARG A 55 -12.24 18.61 9.65
N ALA A 56 -11.27 19.52 9.55
CA ALA A 56 -10.80 20.31 10.68
C ALA A 56 -10.57 21.77 10.30
N LEU A 57 -10.82 22.68 11.25
CA LEU A 57 -10.47 24.09 11.17
C LEU A 57 -9.66 24.49 12.40
N ARG A 58 -8.73 25.44 12.21
CA ARG A 58 -8.03 26.13 13.29
C ARG A 58 -8.14 27.65 13.11
N LYS A 59 -8.19 28.38 14.22
CA LYS A 59 -8.24 29.85 14.21
C LYS A 59 -6.86 30.39 14.51
N ILE A 60 -6.30 31.14 13.57
CA ILE A 60 -4.98 31.76 13.69
C ILE A 60 -5.15 33.23 14.08
N LYS A 61 -4.50 33.63 15.18
CA LYS A 61 -4.41 35.04 15.57
C LYS A 61 -3.36 35.72 14.71
N SER A 62 -3.69 36.86 14.12
CA SER A 62 -2.72 37.66 13.36
C SER A 62 -1.63 38.19 14.29
N THR A 63 -0.38 38.19 13.81
CA THR A 63 0.79 38.66 14.57
C THR A 63 0.87 40.19 14.63
N THR A 64 0.12 40.92 13.82
CA THR A 64 0.26 42.37 13.65
C THR A 64 -1.04 43.18 13.73
N ASN A 65 -2.20 42.54 13.97
CA ASN A 65 -3.47 43.24 14.17
C ASN A 65 -4.41 42.42 15.05
N SER A 66 -5.42 43.08 15.65
CA SER A 66 -6.55 42.49 16.40
C SER A 66 -7.47 41.58 15.55
N SER A 67 -6.98 41.03 14.44
CA SER A 67 -7.71 40.19 13.51
C SER A 67 -7.29 38.72 13.66
N SER A 68 -8.24 37.84 13.40
CA SER A 68 -8.05 36.39 13.35
C SER A 68 -8.63 35.88 12.06
N HIS A 69 -8.00 34.85 11.48
CA HIS A 69 -8.52 34.15 10.32
C HIS A 69 -8.61 32.66 10.61
N HIS A 70 -9.49 31.96 9.89
CA HIS A 70 -9.56 30.52 9.93
C HIS A 70 -8.65 29.90 8.87
N GLU A 71 -7.99 28.82 9.24
CA GLU A 71 -7.37 27.89 8.31
C GLU A 71 -8.15 26.57 8.40
N ARG A 72 -8.32 25.93 7.26
CA ARG A 72 -8.91 24.60 7.14
C ARG A 72 -7.86 23.58 6.77
N GLU A 73 -8.12 22.34 7.14
CA GLU A 73 -7.43 21.20 6.53
C GLU A 73 -7.71 21.19 5.01
N GLU A 74 -6.71 20.83 4.21
CA GLU A 74 -6.94 20.59 2.78
C GLU A 74 -7.96 19.45 2.59
N THR A 75 -8.75 19.51 1.54
CA THR A 75 -9.72 18.45 1.25
C THR A 75 -9.01 17.19 0.75
N PRO A 76 -9.64 16.00 0.84
CA PRO A 76 -9.10 14.79 0.24
C PRO A 76 -8.74 14.97 -1.25
N ARG A 77 -9.54 15.72 -2.03
CA ARG A 77 -9.23 16.05 -3.42
C ARG A 77 -7.97 16.90 -3.56
N GLU A 78 -7.85 17.97 -2.79
CA GLU A 78 -6.68 18.85 -2.79
C GLU A 78 -5.41 18.09 -2.40
N ALA A 79 -5.50 17.22 -1.39
CA ALA A 79 -4.39 16.36 -0.98
C ALA A 79 -3.97 15.39 -2.09
N ARG A 80 -4.92 14.81 -2.85
CA ARG A 80 -4.62 13.97 -4.02
C ARG A 80 -3.92 14.75 -5.12
N GLU A 81 -4.40 15.95 -5.44
CA GLU A 81 -3.78 16.80 -6.44
C GLU A 81 -2.37 17.24 -6.02
N ARG A 82 -2.18 17.55 -4.73
CA ARG A 82 -0.87 17.84 -4.16
C ARG A 82 0.06 16.64 -4.27
N MET A 83 -0.39 15.45 -3.85
CA MET A 83 0.35 14.20 -4.03
C MET A 83 0.59 13.85 -5.50
N GLU A 84 -0.18 14.37 -6.44
CA GLU A 84 0.01 14.12 -7.86
C GLU A 84 1.11 14.99 -8.47
N LYS A 85 1.22 16.23 -8.01
CA LYS A 85 2.08 17.27 -8.59
C LYS A 85 3.34 17.55 -7.78
N ASN A 86 3.30 17.36 -6.46
CA ASN A 86 4.39 17.70 -5.55
C ASN A 86 5.20 16.45 -5.15
N ARG A 87 6.44 16.36 -5.65
CA ARG A 87 7.35 15.25 -5.36
C ARG A 87 7.80 15.19 -3.90
N ASP A 88 7.82 16.32 -3.20
CA ASP A 88 8.20 16.40 -1.78
C ASP A 88 7.09 15.84 -0.87
N ALA A 89 5.86 15.72 -1.39
CA ALA A 89 4.76 15.07 -0.70
C ALA A 89 4.77 13.54 -0.85
N TRP A 90 5.72 12.97 -1.62
CA TRP A 90 5.78 11.52 -1.85
C TRP A 90 6.53 10.84 -0.72
N SER A 91 5.83 10.01 0.02
CA SER A 91 6.46 9.13 1.02
C SER A 91 7.22 7.98 0.34
N GLU A 92 8.21 7.49 1.07
CA GLU A 92 8.94 6.27 0.72
C GLU A 92 7.98 5.08 0.66
N ASN A 93 8.26 4.12 -0.23
CA ASN A 93 7.39 2.98 -0.44
C ASN A 93 7.38 2.08 0.81
N SER A 94 6.29 2.10 1.58
CA SER A 94 6.17 1.37 2.83
C SER A 94 5.48 0.02 2.63
N TYR A 95 6.08 -1.05 3.16
CA TYR A 95 5.55 -2.42 3.13
C TYR A 95 4.26 -2.59 3.97
N HIS A 96 3.94 -1.64 4.86
CA HIS A 96 2.83 -1.75 5.81
C HIS A 96 1.44 -1.65 5.18
N SER A 97 1.31 -1.24 3.92
CA SER A 97 0.02 -1.24 3.20
C SER A 97 -0.30 -2.56 2.50
N GLY A 98 0.48 -3.64 2.71
CA GLY A 98 0.21 -4.98 2.18
C GLY A 98 0.35 -5.13 0.65
N ILE A 99 0.43 -4.01 -0.08
CA ILE A 99 0.61 -3.96 -1.53
C ILE A 99 1.93 -3.24 -1.81
N LEU A 100 2.92 -4.00 -2.28
CA LEU A 100 4.16 -3.44 -2.80
C LEU A 100 3.83 -2.64 -4.06
N ARG A 101 4.02 -1.32 -3.99
CA ARG A 101 3.88 -0.39 -5.14
C ARG A 101 5.05 -0.57 -6.11
N SER A 102 5.09 -1.72 -6.79
CA SER A 102 6.05 -2.07 -7.85
C SER A 102 5.28 -2.45 -9.11
N PRO A 103 5.54 -1.80 -10.26
CA PRO A 103 4.92 -2.18 -11.52
C PRO A 103 5.16 -3.65 -11.88
N GLU A 104 6.32 -4.20 -11.51
CA GLU A 104 6.64 -5.62 -11.74
C GLU A 104 5.80 -6.53 -10.86
N ASN A 105 5.62 -6.19 -9.57
CA ASN A 105 4.74 -6.92 -8.67
C ASN A 105 3.29 -6.91 -9.17
N HIS A 106 2.78 -5.74 -9.56
CA HIS A 106 1.45 -5.64 -10.17
C HIS A 106 1.34 -6.46 -11.46
N ARG A 107 2.35 -6.42 -12.34
CA ARG A 107 2.36 -7.23 -13.57
C ARG A 107 2.27 -8.72 -13.28
N TRP A 108 2.99 -9.22 -12.26
CA TRP A 108 2.95 -10.65 -11.91
C TRP A 108 1.62 -11.04 -11.26
N VAL A 109 1.08 -10.22 -10.36
CA VAL A 109 -0.23 -10.45 -9.74
C VAL A 109 -1.33 -10.42 -10.81
N THR A 110 -1.36 -9.40 -11.68
CA THR A 110 -2.31 -9.32 -12.79
C THR A 110 -2.14 -10.46 -13.80
N ALA A 111 -0.91 -10.86 -14.11
CA ALA A 111 -0.69 -12.03 -14.98
C ALA A 111 -1.23 -13.32 -14.34
N MET A 112 -1.06 -13.49 -13.02
CA MET A 112 -1.66 -14.60 -12.27
C MET A 112 -3.18 -14.53 -12.32
N ASP A 113 -3.78 -13.37 -12.03
CA ASP A 113 -5.24 -13.18 -12.04
C ASP A 113 -5.85 -13.41 -13.42
N ILE A 114 -5.18 -12.95 -14.50
CA ILE A 114 -5.60 -13.23 -15.88
C ILE A 114 -5.46 -14.72 -16.20
N ALA A 115 -4.37 -15.36 -15.77
CA ALA A 115 -4.17 -16.79 -16.00
C ALA A 115 -5.23 -17.64 -15.27
N ILE A 116 -5.55 -17.31 -14.01
CA ILE A 116 -6.61 -17.93 -13.22
C ILE A 116 -7.99 -17.62 -13.83
N GLY A 117 -8.27 -16.36 -14.16
CA GLY A 117 -9.57 -15.91 -14.68
C GLY A 117 -9.88 -16.42 -16.09
N GLN A 118 -8.86 -16.79 -16.87
CA GLN A 118 -9.03 -17.54 -18.11
C GLN A 118 -9.05 -19.06 -17.89
N ALA A 119 -8.75 -19.53 -16.68
CA ALA A 119 -8.59 -20.94 -16.30
C ALA A 119 -7.65 -21.77 -17.19
N LYS A 120 -6.88 -21.14 -18.09
CA LYS A 120 -5.96 -21.85 -19.00
C LYS A 120 -4.87 -22.62 -18.27
N CYS A 121 -4.49 -22.17 -17.07
CA CYS A 121 -3.58 -22.92 -16.20
C CYS A 121 -4.24 -24.15 -15.56
N LEU A 122 -5.58 -24.22 -15.55
CA LEU A 122 -6.38 -25.35 -15.05
C LEU A 122 -6.87 -26.29 -16.17
N ASP A 123 -6.78 -25.87 -17.44
CA ASP A 123 -7.09 -26.69 -18.62
C ASP A 123 -6.17 -27.90 -18.75
N ASP A 124 -4.98 -27.84 -18.13
CA ASP A 124 -4.06 -28.95 -17.97
C ASP A 124 -4.28 -29.61 -16.59
N PRO A 125 -4.96 -30.76 -16.50
CA PRO A 125 -5.31 -31.35 -15.22
C PRO A 125 -4.08 -31.75 -14.39
N ALA A 126 -2.98 -32.15 -15.04
CA ALA A 126 -1.79 -32.60 -14.34
C ALA A 126 -1.02 -31.41 -13.73
N MET A 127 -0.85 -30.31 -14.48
CA MET A 127 -0.28 -29.07 -13.93
C MET A 127 -1.18 -28.47 -12.84
N ARG A 128 -2.50 -28.49 -13.04
CA ARG A 128 -3.46 -27.99 -12.05
C ARG A 128 -3.27 -28.67 -10.70
N ASP A 129 -3.20 -30.00 -10.70
CA ASP A 129 -3.10 -30.77 -9.46
C ASP A 129 -1.79 -30.43 -8.71
N VAL A 130 -0.70 -30.17 -9.43
CA VAL A 130 0.55 -29.64 -8.86
C VAL A 130 0.34 -28.27 -8.23
N LEU A 131 -0.26 -27.32 -8.96
CA LEU A 131 -0.48 -25.95 -8.49
C LEU A 131 -1.40 -25.90 -7.27
N ILE A 132 -2.44 -26.73 -7.23
CA ILE A 132 -3.34 -26.87 -6.08
C ILE A 132 -2.58 -27.43 -4.87
N ALA A 133 -1.75 -28.47 -5.09
CA ALA A 133 -1.02 -29.12 -4.01
C ALA A 133 0.04 -28.20 -3.36
N ILE A 134 0.62 -27.26 -4.12
CA ILE A 134 1.61 -26.29 -3.59
C ILE A 134 0.98 -24.96 -3.11
N ALA A 135 -0.31 -24.73 -3.34
CA ALA A 135 -0.98 -23.47 -2.99
C ALA A 135 -1.03 -23.26 -1.47
N ASP A 136 -1.13 -24.33 -0.70
CA ASP A 136 -0.91 -24.26 0.74
C ASP A 136 0.60 -24.35 1.03
N TRP A 137 1.15 -23.28 1.60
CA TRP A 137 2.56 -23.21 1.95
C TRP A 137 2.92 -24.11 3.14
N LYS A 138 1.93 -24.58 3.93
CA LYS A 138 2.10 -25.47 5.08
C LYS A 138 2.31 -26.91 4.65
N ILE A 139 3.40 -27.14 3.91
CA ILE A 139 3.69 -28.42 3.28
C ILE A 139 4.33 -29.33 4.33
N ASP A 140 3.57 -30.27 4.88
CA ASP A 140 4.13 -31.33 5.72
C ASP A 140 4.82 -32.42 4.88
N LYS A 141 5.44 -33.40 5.55
CA LYS A 141 6.17 -34.49 4.87
C LYS A 141 5.27 -35.31 3.94
N LYS A 142 4.02 -35.58 4.32
CA LYS A 142 3.09 -36.39 3.52
C LYS A 142 2.65 -35.61 2.28
N VAL A 143 2.35 -34.33 2.44
CA VAL A 143 1.98 -33.44 1.33
C VAL A 143 3.14 -33.32 0.35
N PHE A 144 4.38 -33.16 0.84
CA PHE A 144 5.56 -33.09 -0.03
C PHE A 144 5.79 -34.38 -0.83
N GLU A 145 5.70 -35.54 -0.18
CA GLU A 145 5.81 -36.85 -0.86
C GLU A 145 4.71 -37.07 -1.91
N TYR A 146 3.52 -36.49 -1.70
CA TYR A 146 2.45 -36.48 -2.69
C TYR A 146 2.78 -35.57 -3.87
N ILE A 147 3.23 -34.34 -3.60
CA ILE A 147 3.61 -33.36 -4.64
C ILE A 147 4.70 -33.94 -5.56
N GLU A 148 5.75 -34.56 -5.00
CA GLU A 148 6.86 -35.10 -5.79
C GLU A 148 6.44 -36.24 -6.74
N LYS A 149 5.31 -36.90 -6.47
CA LYS A 149 4.77 -37.99 -7.31
C LYS A 149 3.83 -37.49 -8.40
N LEU A 150 3.46 -36.20 -8.39
CA LEU A 150 2.57 -35.67 -9.41
C LEU A 150 3.29 -35.64 -10.77
N PRO A 151 2.62 -36.04 -11.86
CA PRO A 151 3.25 -36.20 -13.18
C PRO A 151 3.99 -34.95 -13.65
N ASP A 152 3.39 -33.79 -13.38
CA ASP A 152 3.83 -32.51 -13.92
C ASP A 152 4.69 -31.69 -12.94
N TRP A 153 5.02 -32.26 -11.79
CA TRP A 153 6.00 -31.68 -10.86
C TRP A 153 7.32 -31.35 -11.59
N VAL A 154 7.74 -32.23 -12.50
CA VAL A 154 8.97 -32.08 -13.29
C VAL A 154 8.94 -30.89 -14.27
N ARG A 155 7.76 -30.37 -14.60
CA ARG A 155 7.61 -29.20 -15.49
C ARG A 155 7.88 -27.89 -14.78
N LEU A 156 7.81 -27.87 -13.44
CA LEU A 156 8.24 -26.71 -12.67
C LEU A 156 9.74 -26.49 -12.86
N SER A 157 10.15 -25.22 -12.95
CA SER A 157 11.58 -24.90 -12.99
C SER A 157 12.31 -25.41 -11.74
N HIS A 158 13.60 -25.73 -11.87
CA HIS A 158 14.42 -26.16 -10.72
C HIS A 158 14.36 -25.18 -9.54
N LYS A 159 14.26 -23.88 -9.81
CA LYS A 159 14.10 -22.85 -8.77
C LYS A 159 12.75 -22.96 -8.06
N ALA A 160 11.67 -23.19 -8.79
CA ALA A 160 10.34 -23.38 -8.21
C ALA A 160 10.26 -24.67 -7.38
N GLN A 161 10.81 -25.78 -7.88
CA GLN A 161 10.89 -27.03 -7.13
C GLN A 161 11.69 -26.86 -5.82
N ALA A 162 12.83 -26.16 -5.90
CA ALA A 162 13.64 -25.84 -4.73
C ALA A 162 12.88 -24.98 -3.70
N LEU A 163 12.06 -24.04 -4.16
CA LEU A 163 11.26 -23.19 -3.28
C LEU A 163 10.20 -23.98 -2.52
N VAL A 164 9.45 -24.85 -3.22
CA VAL A 164 8.45 -25.73 -2.61
C VAL A 164 9.10 -26.68 -1.58
N LYS A 165 10.27 -27.24 -1.91
CA LYS A 165 11.06 -28.04 -0.96
C LYS A 165 11.48 -27.21 0.26
N ALA A 166 11.90 -25.96 0.06
CA ALA A 166 12.28 -25.09 1.15
C ALA A 166 11.08 -24.72 2.04
N SER A 167 9.87 -24.57 1.47
CA SER A 167 8.63 -24.40 2.24
C SER A 167 8.33 -25.62 3.12
N ASN A 168 8.54 -26.85 2.62
CA ASN A 168 8.44 -28.06 3.43
C ASN A 168 9.47 -28.09 4.57
N ASP A 169 10.75 -27.83 4.25
CA ASP A 169 11.82 -27.78 5.26
C ASP A 169 11.56 -26.70 6.32
N TYR A 170 10.98 -25.57 5.93
CA TYR A 170 10.56 -24.51 6.85
C TYR A 170 9.41 -24.95 7.74
N TYR A 171 8.34 -25.52 7.17
CA TYR A 171 7.16 -25.91 7.94
C TYR A 171 7.46 -27.06 8.92
N VAL A 172 8.25 -28.05 8.50
CA VAL A 172 8.54 -29.23 9.31
C VAL A 172 9.66 -28.98 10.33
N LYS A 173 10.68 -28.19 9.98
CA LYS A 173 11.93 -28.08 10.76
C LYS A 173 12.23 -26.65 11.23
N GLY A 174 11.42 -25.66 10.84
CA GLY A 174 11.71 -24.23 11.08
C GLY A 174 12.92 -23.71 10.32
N LYS A 175 13.41 -24.43 9.30
CA LYS A 175 14.61 -24.05 8.54
C LYS A 175 14.26 -23.08 7.43
N PHE A 176 14.71 -21.84 7.56
CA PHE A 176 14.48 -20.82 6.55
C PHE A 176 15.19 -21.15 5.23
N PRO A 177 14.61 -20.83 4.05
CA PRO A 177 15.26 -21.01 2.76
C PRO A 177 16.62 -20.28 2.69
N PRO A 178 17.61 -20.81 1.94
CA PRO A 178 18.90 -20.14 1.79
C PRO A 178 18.75 -18.81 1.02
N SER A 179 19.65 -17.86 1.28
CA SER A 179 19.66 -16.52 0.65
C SER A 179 19.80 -16.56 -0.87
N SER A 180 20.40 -17.62 -1.42
CA SER A 180 20.50 -17.86 -2.86
C SER A 180 19.15 -18.18 -3.53
N LEU A 181 18.19 -18.68 -2.75
CA LEU A 181 16.86 -19.04 -3.22
C LEU A 181 15.84 -17.93 -2.90
N VAL A 182 15.88 -17.40 -1.68
CA VAL A 182 15.07 -16.27 -1.21
C VAL A 182 16.00 -15.25 -0.56
N PRO A 183 16.22 -14.08 -1.17
CA PRO A 183 17.06 -13.03 -0.59
C PRO A 183 16.60 -12.69 0.84
N LEU A 184 17.51 -12.78 1.80
CA LEU A 184 17.25 -12.40 3.21
C LEU A 184 17.29 -10.89 3.41
N THR A 185 18.04 -10.21 2.55
CA THR A 185 17.93 -8.77 2.41
C THR A 185 16.57 -8.49 1.77
N PRO A 186 15.67 -7.77 2.45
CA PRO A 186 14.49 -7.27 1.77
C PRO A 186 14.94 -6.53 0.50
N PRO A 187 14.20 -6.65 -0.61
CA PRO A 187 14.51 -5.86 -1.79
C PRO A 187 14.63 -4.40 -1.36
N PRO A 188 15.57 -3.62 -1.91
CA PRO A 188 15.76 -2.24 -1.52
C PRO A 188 14.41 -1.53 -1.62
N LEU A 189 13.80 -1.29 -0.46
CA LEU A 189 12.70 -0.37 -0.32
C LEU A 189 13.26 0.94 -0.84
N VAL A 190 12.46 1.67 -1.63
CA VAL A 190 12.90 2.98 -2.08
C VAL A 190 12.97 3.88 -0.85
N GLY A 191 14.16 3.96 -0.23
CA GLY A 191 14.57 4.91 0.81
C GLY A 191 14.78 4.37 2.26
N PRO A 192 15.65 5.02 3.06
CA PRO A 192 16.23 4.47 4.29
C PRO A 192 15.50 4.98 5.55
N ALA A 193 14.34 4.42 5.89
CA ALA A 193 13.73 4.64 7.19
C ALA A 193 14.19 3.60 8.25
N LEU A 194 15.49 3.36 8.36
CA LEU A 194 16.07 2.52 9.42
C LEU A 194 17.45 3.07 9.80
N ASN A 195 17.50 4.28 10.35
CA ASN A 195 18.63 4.83 11.13
C ASN A 195 18.19 6.10 11.88
N ALA A 196 17.17 6.00 12.73
CA ALA A 196 16.87 7.02 13.74
C ALA A 196 16.66 6.33 15.08
N GLY A 197 17.74 5.76 15.59
CA GLY A 197 17.76 4.98 16.82
C GLY A 197 19.17 4.57 17.20
N THR A 198 20.12 5.50 17.21
CA THR A 198 21.40 5.28 17.87
C THR A 198 21.82 6.54 18.60
N VAL A 199 21.46 6.52 19.89
CA VAL A 199 22.18 7.04 21.05
C VAL A 199 23.42 7.89 20.76
N ALA A 200 23.35 9.18 21.13
CA ALA A 200 24.35 9.92 21.91
C ALA A 200 23.68 11.18 22.47
#